data_AF-A0A4R3EHX9-F1
#
_entry.id   AF-A0A4R3EHX9-F1
#
_cell.length_a   1.000
_cell.length_b   1.000
_cell.length_c   1.000
_cell.angle_alpha   90.00
_cell.angle_beta   90.00
_cell.angle_gamma   90.00
#
_symmetry.space_group_name_H-M   'P 1'
#
loop_
_entity.id
_entity.type
_entity.pdbx_description
1 polymer ?
#
loop_
_entity_poly.entity_id
_entity_poly.type
_entity_poly.pdbx_seq_one_letter_code
_entity_poly.pdbx_strand_id
1 'polypeptide(L)'
;MDAFTMVVLACVSGQPTCTTTRVNETSFTTFEACEERIDDVTRKMTKQLGQQLELKGREVTYDVSCMNRQQLREKFGIVDAAI
;
A
#
# COMPACT_ATOMS: atom_id res chain seq x y z
N MET A 1 -21.67 1.91 -1.15
CA MET A 1 -20.60 1.52 -0.22
C MET A 1 -19.36 2.27 -0.67
N ASP A 2 -18.71 3.01 0.21
CA ASP A 2 -17.43 3.64 -0.12
C ASP A 2 -16.34 2.57 -0.21
N ALA A 3 -15.56 2.61 -1.28
CA ALA A 3 -14.43 1.72 -1.43
C ALA A 3 -13.34 2.09 -0.40
N PHE A 4 -12.76 1.08 0.23
CA PHE A 4 -11.55 1.21 1.03
C PHE A 4 -10.35 1.31 0.09
N THR A 5 -9.38 2.12 0.45
CA THR A 5 -8.08 2.20 -0.24
C THR A 5 -7.02 1.61 0.66
N MET A 6 -6.24 0.69 0.10
CA MET A 6 -5.06 0.18 0.77
C MET A 6 -3.88 1.12 0.50
N VAL A 7 -3.26 1.60 1.55
CA VAL A 7 -2.00 2.34 1.50
C VAL A 7 -0.90 1.41 1.98
N VAL A 8 0.10 1.17 1.15
CA VAL A 8 1.26 0.34 1.45
C VAL A 8 2.51 1.22 1.45
N LEU A 9 3.22 1.28 2.57
CA LEU A 9 4.57 1.82 2.67
C LEU A 9 5.57 0.66 2.70
N ALA A 10 6.49 0.64 1.74
CA ALA A 10 7.59 -0.30 1.71
C ALA A 10 8.91 0.44 2.01
N CYS A 11 9.51 0.17 3.15
CA CYS A 11 10.79 0.74 3.57
C CYS A 11 11.88 -0.31 3.40
N VAL A 12 12.85 -0.03 2.52
CA VAL A 12 13.99 -0.94 2.30
C VAL A 12 15.16 -0.50 3.18
N SER A 13 15.80 -1.46 3.86
CA SER A 13 16.93 -1.14 4.74
C SER A 13 18.05 -0.42 3.99
N GLY A 14 18.54 0.68 4.56
CA GLY A 14 19.57 1.52 3.94
C GLY A 14 19.11 2.34 2.73
N GLN A 15 17.80 2.46 2.48
CA GLN A 15 17.24 3.50 1.60
C GLN A 15 16.78 4.71 2.46
N PRO A 16 16.98 5.95 1.97
CA PRO A 16 16.59 7.15 2.72
C PRO A 16 15.08 7.41 2.69
N THR A 17 14.35 6.75 1.78
CA THR A 17 12.91 6.95 1.58
C THR A 17 12.19 5.62 1.49
N CYS A 18 10.96 5.60 1.98
CA CYS A 18 10.04 4.48 1.78
C CYS A 18 9.23 4.71 0.51
N THR A 19 8.95 3.63 -0.20
CA THR A 19 8.09 3.65 -1.39
C THR A 19 6.65 3.50 -0.96
N THR A 20 5.82 4.51 -1.24
CA THR A 20 4.39 4.47 -0.95
C THR A 20 3.60 4.08 -2.19
N THR A 21 2.75 3.06 -2.08
CA THR A 21 1.82 2.65 -3.11
C THR A 21 0.39 2.76 -2.59
N ARG A 22 -0.52 3.25 -3.43
CA ARG A 22 -1.95 3.29 -3.16
C ARG A 22 -2.63 2.28 -4.06
N VAL A 23 -3.40 1.37 -3.46
CA VAL A 23 -4.21 0.39 -4.17
C VAL A 23 -5.67 0.72 -3.91
N ASN A 24 -6.32 1.26 -4.93
CA ASN A 24 -7.75 1.51 -4.94
C ASN A 24 -8.38 0.41 -5.81
N GLU A 25 -8.88 -0.65 -5.16
CA GLU A 25 -9.65 -1.70 -5.81
C GLU A 25 -11.12 -1.55 -5.45
N THR A 26 -11.98 -1.50 -6.46
CA THR A 26 -13.45 -1.39 -6.29
C THR A 26 -14.06 -2.56 -5.53
N SER A 27 -13.34 -3.69 -5.42
CA SER A 27 -13.72 -4.84 -4.60
C SER A 27 -13.45 -4.67 -3.11
N PHE A 28 -12.73 -3.64 -2.67
CA PHE A 28 -12.51 -3.35 -1.25
C PHE A 28 -13.74 -2.66 -0.66
N THR A 29 -14.86 -3.37 -0.61
CA THR A 29 -16.11 -2.84 -0.05
C THR A 29 -16.20 -3.00 1.47
N THR A 30 -15.29 -3.79 2.05
CA THR A 30 -15.14 -3.99 3.51
C THR A 30 -13.67 -3.91 3.91
N PHE A 31 -13.42 -3.68 5.19
CA PHE A 31 -12.07 -3.71 5.76
C PHE A 31 -11.43 -5.11 5.60
N GLU A 32 -12.18 -6.16 5.89
CA GLU A 32 -11.74 -7.56 5.74
C GLU A 32 -11.30 -7.87 4.29
N ALA A 33 -12.09 -7.46 3.29
CA ALA A 33 -11.74 -7.68 1.88
C ALA A 33 -10.46 -6.95 1.45
N CYS A 34 -10.15 -5.82 2.10
CA CYS A 34 -8.90 -5.11 1.91
C CYS A 34 -7.74 -5.85 2.60
N GLU A 35 -7.93 -6.31 3.84
CA GLU A 35 -6.90 -7.06 4.58
C GLU A 35 -6.51 -8.38 3.88
N GLU A 36 -7.48 -9.10 3.32
CA GLU A 36 -7.23 -10.34 2.56
C GLU A 36 -6.29 -10.15 1.36
N ARG A 37 -6.12 -8.92 0.88
CA ARG A 37 -5.27 -8.60 -0.28
C ARG A 37 -3.89 -8.09 0.08
N ILE A 38 -3.63 -7.84 1.36
CA ILE A 38 -2.34 -7.32 1.84
C ILE A 38 -1.19 -8.24 1.43
N ASP A 39 -1.35 -9.56 1.64
CA ASP A 39 -0.31 -10.53 1.33
C ASP A 39 0.02 -10.61 -0.18
N ASP A 40 -0.98 -10.49 -1.05
CA ASP A 40 -0.77 -10.51 -2.51
C ASP A 40 -0.05 -9.23 -2.97
N VAL A 41 -0.48 -8.06 -2.46
CA VAL A 41 0.12 -6.76 -2.80
C VAL A 41 1.56 -6.69 -2.29
N THR A 42 1.82 -7.02 -1.03
CA THR A 42 3.18 -7.00 -0.45
C THR A 42 4.11 -8.00 -1.13
N ARG A 43 3.62 -9.19 -1.52
CA ARG A 43 4.40 -10.16 -2.30
C ARG A 43 4.77 -9.62 -3.68
N LYS A 44 3.82 -8.99 -4.39
CA LYS A 44 4.07 -8.35 -5.70
C LYS A 44 5.09 -7.22 -5.58
N MET A 45 4.95 -6.35 -4.58
CA MET A 45 5.91 -5.26 -4.31
C MET A 45 7.30 -5.81 -3.96
N THR A 46 7.38 -6.84 -3.12
CA THR A 46 8.66 -7.48 -2.79
C THR A 46 9.34 -8.03 -4.04
N LYS A 47 8.58 -8.64 -4.94
CA LYS A 47 9.11 -9.14 -6.21
C LYS A 47 9.62 -8.00 -7.09
N GLN A 48 8.91 -6.87 -7.15
CA GLN A 48 9.34 -5.68 -7.90
C GLN A 48 10.63 -5.07 -7.32
N LEU A 49 10.69 -4.89 -6.00
CA LEU A 49 11.89 -4.40 -5.32
C LEU A 49 13.07 -5.36 -5.52
N GLY A 50 12.82 -6.68 -5.48
CA GLY A 50 13.84 -7.70 -5.73
C GLY A 50 14.38 -7.75 -7.16
N GLN A 51 13.67 -7.16 -8.14
CA GLN A 51 14.18 -6.98 -9.50
C GLN A 51 15.22 -5.85 -9.58
N GLN A 52 15.24 -4.93 -8.61
CA GLN A 52 16.23 -3.86 -8.54
C GLN A 52 17.51 -4.42 -7.92
N LEU A 53 18.56 -4.57 -8.74
CA LEU A 53 19.85 -5.14 -8.32
C LEU A 53 20.46 -4.45 -7.10
N GLU A 54 20.26 -3.14 -6.97
CA GLU A 54 20.74 -2.31 -5.86
C GLU A 54 20.06 -2.63 -4.51
N LEU A 55 18.87 -3.22 -4.55
CA LEU A 55 18.07 -3.58 -3.37
C LEU A 55 18.13 -5.08 -3.05
N LYS A 56 18.81 -5.87 -3.86
CA LYS A 56 18.87 -7.32 -3.71
C LYS A 56 19.49 -7.72 -2.37
N GLY A 57 18.81 -8.60 -1.64
CA GLY A 57 19.25 -9.09 -0.33
C GLY A 57 19.05 -8.12 0.83
N ARG A 58 18.43 -6.95 0.58
CA ARG A 58 18.05 -6.02 1.64
C ARG A 58 16.71 -6.43 2.25
N GLU A 59 16.59 -6.22 3.55
CA GLU A 59 15.32 -6.39 4.24
C GLU A 59 14.34 -5.28 3.80
N VAL A 60 13.09 -5.68 3.59
CA VAL A 60 12.00 -4.76 3.28
C VAL A 60 10.94 -4.88 4.36
N THR A 61 10.61 -3.76 4.97
CA THR A 61 9.54 -3.65 5.97
C THR A 61 8.32 -3.03 5.30
N TYR A 62 7.15 -3.62 5.54
CA TYR A 62 5.88 -3.12 5.03
C TYR A 62 5.02 -2.58 6.16
N ASP A 63 4.51 -1.36 6.00
CA ASP A 63 3.40 -0.83 6.78
C ASP A 63 2.18 -0.73 5.86
N VAL A 64 1.10 -1.40 6.23
CA VAL A 64 -0.09 -1.51 5.38
C VAL A 64 -1.32 -1.05 6.16
N SER A 65 -2.07 -0.15 5.55
CA SER A 65 -3.28 0.43 6.15
C SER A 65 -4.42 0.42 5.15
N CYS A 66 -5.53 -0.23 5.52
CA CYS A 66 -6.80 -0.14 4.81
C CYS A 66 -7.60 1.05 5.36
N MET A 67 -7.81 2.08 4.54
CA MET A 67 -8.46 3.32 4.95
C MET A 67 -9.69 3.60 4.09
N ASN A 68 -10.78 4.04 4.71
CA ASN A 68 -11.90 4.60 3.96
C ASN A 68 -11.56 6.01 3.45
N ARG A 69 -12.41 6.54 2.55
CA ARG A 69 -12.19 7.88 1.95
C ARG A 69 -12.07 9.00 2.98
N GLN A 70 -12.77 8.91 4.11
CA GLN A 70 -12.69 9.92 5.17
C GLN A 70 -11.31 9.90 5.81
N GLN A 71 -10.82 8.72 6.20
CA GLN A 71 -9.50 8.54 6.81
C GLN A 71 -8.35 8.93 5.87
N LEU A 72 -8.48 8.66 4.56
CA LEU A 72 -7.51 9.11 3.56
C LEU A 72 -7.43 10.63 3.48
N ARG A 73 -8.59 11.30 3.52
CA ARG A 73 -8.66 12.76 3.51
C ARG A 73 -8.05 13.35 4.78
N GLU A 74 -8.37 12.78 5.94
CA GLU A 74 -7.90 13.29 7.23
C GLU A 74 -6.41 13.05 7.46
N LYS A 75 -5.89 11.85 7.16
CA LYS A 75 -4.48 11.50 7.45
C LYS A 75 -3.50 11.97 6.38
N PHE A 76 -3.93 12.02 5.12
CA PHE A 76 -3.03 12.28 4.00
C PHE A 76 -3.44 13.47 3.14
N GLY A 77 -4.54 14.17 3.49
CA GLY A 77 -5.06 15.27 2.67
C GLY A 77 -5.58 14.81 1.30
N ILE A 78 -5.78 13.50 1.11
CA ILE A 78 -6.17 12.93 -0.18
C ILE A 78 -7.66 13.13 -0.36
N VAL A 79 -8.03 14.12 -1.16
CA VAL A 79 -9.38 14.22 -1.69
C VAL A 79 -9.42 13.31 -2.91
N ASP A 80 -9.94 12.10 -2.75
CA ASP A 80 -10.18 11.18 -3.86
C ASP A 80 -11.20 11.86 -4.79
N ALA A 81 -10.70 12.62 -5.77
CA ALA A 81 -11.49 13.26 -6.79
C ALA A 81 -12.20 12.14 -7.53
N ALA A 82 -13.53 12.19 -7.50
CA ALA A 82 -14.41 11.19 -8.07
C ALA A 82 -13.88 10.68 -9.41
N ILE A 83 -13.63 9.37 -9.47
CA ILE A 83 -13.61 8.62 -10.73
C ILE A 83 -15.06 8.24 -11.02
#